data_AF-A0A533WVT2-F1
#
_entry.id   AF-A0A533WVT2-F1
#
_cell.length_a   1.000
_cell.length_b   1.000
_cell.length_c   1.000
_cell.angle_alpha   90.00
_cell.angle_beta   90.00
_cell.angle_gamma   90.00
#
_symmetry.space_group_name_H-M   'P 1'
#
loop_
_entity.id
_entity.type
_entity.pdbx_description
1 polymer ?
#
loop_
_entity_poly.entity_id
_entity_poly.type
_entity_poly.pdbx_seq_one_letter_code
_entity_poly.pdbx_strand_id
1 'polypeptide(L)'
;AGDITLNHIGGGFLYTNRDTLSVGAVYHYDSLMNRPSEPYTLVNALLKNPMVAEYIKDEVAIKEEIDKNLPKEEQLRIRFAVSKLIKNWNELRDTWHSPAARKKLVESGKYKSEEEIKARLDFVQNELVGKYRTKFVTDYVELEYGAKLVPDGKRCAMKKPYLKNILFVGDAAGRGVFVGPRIEGLNVGIDDAVRAANAVARAIDRNNFGPQYMGEYYSESIEESPYTRDMKEIDKDYLKIFLDAAKDVPKDIIGQRYGMVFRLMSSGTLRGLAVGFANILGYDKLLPLIESEDTYVQVPVELAEKMGRPVQATYEPTLPTVAQRVARLKYDDDRASHIKVLNSKSEFMKKMVTLCPTNCYSIEGGDVTLQHEACIECGTCAEETEWRHPRGEKGVVYQYG
;
A
#
# COMPACT_ATOMS: atom_id res chain seq x y z
N ALA A 1 9.55 -18.53 3.25
CA ALA A 1 9.62 -17.12 3.63
C ALA A 1 11.03 -16.66 3.36
N GLY A 2 11.16 -15.51 2.69
CA GLY A 2 12.43 -14.80 2.56
C GLY A 2 12.20 -13.40 3.13
N ASP A 3 13.29 -12.68 3.39
CA ASP A 3 13.23 -11.28 3.75
C ASP A 3 12.71 -10.45 2.55
N ILE A 4 11.39 -10.32 2.47
CA ILE A 4 10.70 -9.46 1.49
C ILE A 4 10.70 -7.98 1.92
N THR A 5 11.25 -7.68 3.10
CA THR A 5 11.30 -6.33 3.64
C THR A 5 12.70 -5.73 3.58
N LEU A 6 13.70 -6.47 3.10
CA LEU A 6 15.11 -6.07 3.05
C LEU A 6 15.60 -5.54 4.41
N ASN A 7 15.28 -6.27 5.47
CA ASN A 7 15.60 -5.99 6.87
C ASN A 7 14.87 -4.78 7.46
N HIS A 8 13.77 -4.36 6.85
CA HIS A 8 12.87 -3.34 7.41
C HIS A 8 11.76 -3.96 8.25
N ILE A 9 11.33 -3.23 9.28
CA ILE A 9 10.13 -3.57 10.03
C ILE A 9 8.92 -3.21 9.16
N GLY A 10 8.15 -4.22 8.80
CA GLY A 10 7.06 -4.06 7.84
C GLY A 10 6.49 -5.38 7.36
N GLY A 11 5.59 -5.30 6.38
CA GLY A 11 4.95 -6.48 5.81
C GLY A 11 4.31 -6.19 4.45
N GLY A 12 4.08 -7.25 3.69
CA GLY A 12 3.35 -7.20 2.42
C GLY A 12 1.86 -7.50 2.60
N PHE A 13 1.05 -7.01 1.67
CA PHE A 13 -0.34 -7.42 1.49
C PHE A 13 -0.60 -7.80 0.04
N LEU A 14 -1.56 -8.70 -0.15
CA LEU A 14 -2.10 -9.12 -1.43
C LEU A 14 -3.60 -9.35 -1.26
N TYR A 15 -4.40 -8.48 -1.86
CA TYR A 15 -5.86 -8.53 -1.79
C TYR A 15 -6.46 -8.77 -3.18
N THR A 16 -7.51 -9.58 -3.24
CA THR A 16 -8.28 -9.81 -4.46
C THR A 16 -9.44 -8.82 -4.50
N ASN A 17 -9.40 -7.91 -5.47
CA ASN A 17 -10.57 -7.09 -5.82
C ASN A 17 -11.49 -7.91 -6.74
N ARG A 18 -12.57 -7.29 -7.23
CA ARG A 18 -13.48 -7.95 -8.17
C ARG A 18 -12.81 -8.34 -9.47
N ASP A 19 -12.05 -7.41 -10.04
CA ASP A 19 -11.46 -7.53 -11.39
C ASP A 19 -9.94 -7.28 -11.40
N THR A 20 -9.33 -6.97 -10.24
CA THR A 20 -7.91 -6.65 -10.11
C THR A 20 -7.32 -7.25 -8.83
N LEU A 21 -6.00 -7.17 -8.68
CA LEU A 21 -5.29 -7.46 -7.43
C LEU A 21 -4.71 -6.17 -6.86
N SER A 22 -4.78 -6.00 -5.55
CA SER A 22 -4.06 -4.94 -4.84
C SER A 22 -2.88 -5.57 -4.10
N VAL A 23 -1.67 -5.20 -4.48
CA VAL A 23 -0.43 -5.75 -3.93
C VAL A 23 0.44 -4.60 -3.47
N GLY A 24 0.95 -4.67 -2.25
CA GLY A 24 1.79 -3.61 -1.73
C GLY A 24 2.50 -4.04 -0.46
N ALA A 25 3.29 -3.13 0.08
CA ALA A 25 3.99 -3.35 1.32
C ALA A 25 3.98 -2.07 2.17
N VAL A 26 4.02 -2.27 3.47
CA VAL A 26 4.02 -1.22 4.49
C VAL A 26 5.29 -1.37 5.31
N TYR A 27 5.96 -0.26 5.54
CA TYR A 27 7.20 -0.21 6.31
C TYR A 27 7.13 0.89 7.35
N HIS A 28 7.75 0.62 8.49
CA HIS A 28 7.92 1.60 9.54
C HIS A 28 8.79 2.76 9.05
N TYR A 29 8.30 3.99 9.22
CA TYR A 29 8.95 5.18 8.69
C TYR A 29 10.33 5.43 9.32
N ASP A 30 10.45 5.20 10.63
CA ASP A 30 11.72 5.26 11.36
C ASP A 30 12.74 4.21 10.89
N SER A 31 12.28 2.99 10.54
CA SER A 31 13.13 1.95 9.93
C SER A 31 13.73 2.43 8.61
N LEU A 32 12.91 3.04 7.74
CA LEU A 32 13.36 3.63 6.46
C LEU A 32 14.27 4.83 6.68
N MET A 33 13.97 5.70 7.65
CA MET A 33 14.80 6.85 7.97
C MET A 33 16.17 6.45 8.52
N ASN A 34 16.27 5.35 9.28
CA ASN A 34 17.54 4.85 9.80
C ASN A 34 18.40 4.17 8.72
N ARG A 35 17.75 3.44 7.80
CA ARG A 35 18.42 2.72 6.71
C ARG A 35 17.69 3.02 5.38
N PRO A 36 18.00 4.12 4.70
CA PRO A 36 17.26 4.51 3.49
C PRO A 36 17.30 3.44 2.40
N SER A 37 16.11 3.00 1.98
CA SER A 37 15.89 2.08 0.88
C SER A 37 14.81 2.65 -0.03
N GLU A 38 15.00 2.53 -1.33
CA GLU A 38 14.03 3.03 -2.31
C GLU A 38 12.69 2.27 -2.15
N PRO A 39 11.56 2.95 -1.89
CA PRO A 39 10.30 2.26 -1.61
C PRO A 39 9.86 1.29 -2.72
N TYR A 40 10.13 1.64 -3.98
CA TYR A 40 9.83 0.76 -5.11
C TYR A 40 10.70 -0.50 -5.15
N THR A 41 11.93 -0.47 -4.63
CA THR A 41 12.81 -1.64 -4.53
C THR A 41 12.27 -2.63 -3.51
N LEU A 42 11.69 -2.13 -2.42
CA LEU A 42 11.05 -2.95 -1.39
C LEU A 42 9.79 -3.66 -1.94
N VAL A 43 8.92 -2.93 -2.65
CA VAL A 43 7.76 -3.54 -3.34
C VAL A 43 8.22 -4.54 -4.40
N ASN A 44 9.29 -4.24 -5.14
CA ASN A 44 9.83 -5.16 -6.14
C ASN A 44 10.34 -6.48 -5.51
N ALA A 45 10.92 -6.43 -4.30
CA ALA A 45 11.32 -7.63 -3.57
C ALA A 45 10.11 -8.51 -3.22
N LEU A 46 8.99 -7.91 -2.82
CA LEU A 46 7.72 -8.62 -2.62
C LEU A 46 7.21 -9.25 -3.92
N LEU A 47 7.14 -8.47 -5.02
CA LEU A 47 6.61 -8.94 -6.30
C LEU A 47 7.44 -10.09 -6.91
N LYS A 48 8.76 -10.10 -6.68
CA LYS A 48 9.66 -11.17 -7.10
C LYS A 48 9.62 -12.41 -6.21
N ASN A 49 8.98 -12.34 -5.05
CA ASN A 49 8.92 -13.49 -4.17
C ASN A 49 8.15 -14.64 -4.86
N PRO A 50 8.68 -15.87 -4.92
CA PRO A 50 8.01 -16.99 -5.59
C PRO A 50 6.60 -17.31 -5.08
N MET A 51 6.33 -17.01 -3.80
CA MET A 51 5.01 -17.21 -3.20
C MET A 51 4.02 -16.09 -3.55
N VAL A 52 4.47 -15.00 -4.18
CA VAL A 52 3.67 -13.87 -4.63
C VAL A 52 3.58 -13.85 -6.15
N ALA A 53 4.72 -13.95 -6.84
CA ALA A 53 4.85 -13.95 -8.29
C ALA A 53 3.81 -14.88 -8.95
N GLU A 54 3.68 -16.11 -8.47
CA GLU A 54 2.73 -17.09 -9.02
C GLU A 54 1.26 -16.66 -9.00
N TYR A 55 0.87 -15.76 -8.09
CA TYR A 55 -0.50 -15.25 -7.96
C TYR A 55 -0.74 -13.94 -8.70
N ILE A 56 0.30 -13.24 -9.15
CA ILE A 56 0.22 -11.93 -9.82
C ILE A 56 0.57 -12.01 -11.31
N LYS A 57 0.64 -13.23 -11.84
CA LYS A 57 0.98 -13.49 -13.23
C LYS A 57 -0.21 -13.29 -14.14
N ASP A 58 0.08 -12.81 -15.33
CA ASP A 58 -0.90 -12.48 -16.34
C ASP A 58 -0.41 -12.82 -17.75
N GLU A 59 -1.33 -12.88 -18.71
CA GLU A 59 -1.00 -13.05 -20.13
C GLU A 59 -0.65 -11.70 -20.76
N VAL A 60 0.56 -11.58 -21.32
CA VAL A 60 1.10 -10.35 -21.89
C VAL A 60 1.50 -10.56 -23.34
N ALA A 61 1.02 -9.66 -24.22
CA ALA A 61 1.41 -9.61 -25.62
C ALA A 61 2.78 -8.92 -25.80
N ILE A 62 3.78 -9.66 -26.28
CA ILE A 62 5.11 -9.14 -26.61
C ILE A 62 5.17 -8.75 -28.09
N LYS A 63 5.59 -7.50 -28.33
CA LYS A 63 5.90 -7.00 -29.66
C LYS A 63 7.21 -7.62 -30.16
N GLU A 64 7.16 -8.36 -31.26
CA GLU A 64 8.36 -8.87 -31.93
C GLU A 64 9.18 -7.74 -32.57
N GLU A 65 10.47 -8.00 -32.79
CA GLU A 65 11.30 -7.08 -33.59
C GLU A 65 10.75 -7.00 -35.01
N ILE A 66 10.53 -5.77 -35.48
CA ILE A 66 10.12 -5.51 -36.85
C ILE A 66 11.35 -5.69 -37.74
N ASP A 67 11.17 -6.36 -38.88
CA ASP A 67 12.23 -6.55 -39.87
C ASP A 67 12.84 -5.19 -40.27
N LYS A 68 14.12 -5.01 -39.94
CA LYS A 68 14.88 -3.77 -40.15
C LYS A 68 15.13 -3.50 -41.64
N ASN A 69 14.96 -4.50 -42.51
CA ASN A 69 15.10 -4.38 -43.96
C ASN A 69 13.88 -3.76 -44.63
N LEU A 70 12.73 -3.69 -43.94
CA LEU A 70 11.55 -3.03 -44.48
C LEU A 70 11.76 -1.52 -44.61
N PRO A 71 11.09 -0.84 -45.56
CA PRO A 71 11.07 0.62 -45.59
C PRO A 71 10.61 1.22 -44.25
N LYS A 72 11.21 2.33 -43.82
CA LYS A 72 10.89 2.97 -42.52
C LYS A 72 9.40 3.27 -42.35
N GLU A 73 8.72 3.67 -43.43
CA GLU A 73 7.27 3.92 -43.41
C GLU A 73 6.48 2.64 -43.08
N GLU A 74 6.86 1.51 -43.67
CA GLU A 74 6.22 0.22 -43.41
C GLU A 74 6.51 -0.26 -41.98
N GLN A 75 7.74 -0.06 -41.49
CA GLN A 75 8.06 -0.35 -40.09
C GLN A 75 7.18 0.46 -39.12
N LEU A 76 6.96 1.75 -39.40
CA LEU A 76 6.07 2.60 -38.61
C LEU A 76 4.62 2.12 -38.68
N ARG A 77 4.12 1.81 -39.88
CA ARG A 77 2.76 1.28 -40.08
C ARG A 77 2.53 0.01 -39.26
N ILE A 78 3.46 -0.94 -39.32
CA ILE A 78 3.42 -2.17 -38.52
C ILE A 78 3.40 -1.84 -37.02
N ARG A 79 4.29 -0.96 -36.55
CA ARG A 79 4.37 -0.57 -35.14
C ARG A 79 3.06 0.03 -34.62
N PHE A 80 2.43 0.90 -35.40
CA PHE A 80 1.13 1.49 -35.05
C PHE A 80 0.02 0.45 -35.08
N ALA A 81 -0.03 -0.40 -36.10
CA ALA A 81 -1.05 -1.45 -36.21
C ALA A 81 -0.99 -2.43 -35.04
N VAL A 82 0.20 -2.94 -34.70
CA VAL A 82 0.41 -3.84 -33.56
C VAL A 82 0.03 -3.16 -32.25
N SER A 83 0.48 -1.92 -32.03
CA SER A 83 0.16 -1.18 -30.79
C SER A 83 -1.35 -0.95 -30.62
N LYS A 84 -2.06 -0.66 -31.72
CA LYS A 84 -3.52 -0.52 -31.72
C LYS A 84 -4.23 -1.85 -31.44
N LEU A 85 -3.78 -2.93 -32.05
CA LEU A 85 -4.35 -4.26 -31.84
C LEU A 85 -4.12 -4.78 -30.42
N ILE A 86 -2.92 -4.59 -29.86
CA ILE A 86 -2.63 -4.95 -28.46
C ILE A 86 -3.51 -4.14 -27.50
N LYS A 87 -3.67 -2.83 -27.74
CA LYS A 87 -4.58 -2.00 -26.92
C LYS A 87 -6.02 -2.53 -26.97
N ASN A 88 -6.53 -2.82 -28.16
CA ASN A 88 -7.87 -3.39 -28.33
C ASN A 88 -8.00 -4.79 -27.70
N TRP A 89 -6.96 -5.63 -27.80
CA TRP A 89 -6.92 -6.93 -27.14
C TRP A 89 -7.00 -6.79 -25.62
N ASN A 90 -6.21 -5.91 -25.00
CA ASN A 90 -6.28 -5.63 -23.57
C ASN A 90 -7.69 -5.16 -23.15
N GLU A 91 -8.27 -4.17 -23.84
CA GLU A 91 -9.62 -3.66 -23.50
C GLU A 91 -10.70 -4.75 -23.57
N LEU A 92 -10.64 -5.61 -24.59
CA LEU A 92 -11.55 -6.75 -24.74
C LEU A 92 -11.31 -7.83 -23.69
N ARG A 93 -10.04 -8.06 -23.33
CA ARG A 93 -9.62 -9.04 -22.33
C ARG A 93 -10.06 -8.63 -20.92
N ASP A 94 -9.84 -7.37 -20.54
CA ASP A 94 -10.30 -6.82 -19.26
C ASP A 94 -11.82 -6.94 -19.14
N THR A 95 -12.53 -6.60 -20.21
CA THR A 95 -13.97 -6.81 -20.32
C THR A 95 -14.32 -8.28 -20.16
N TRP A 96 -13.63 -9.17 -20.88
CA TRP A 96 -13.89 -10.61 -20.86
C TRP A 96 -13.65 -11.22 -19.49
N HIS A 97 -12.74 -10.71 -18.67
CA HIS A 97 -12.51 -11.24 -17.32
C HIS A 97 -13.42 -10.63 -16.27
N SER A 98 -14.00 -9.45 -16.48
CA SER A 98 -14.96 -8.82 -15.57
C SER A 98 -16.43 -9.19 -15.89
N PRO A 99 -17.12 -9.99 -15.06
CA PRO A 99 -18.53 -10.34 -15.29
C PRO A 99 -19.44 -9.11 -15.37
N ALA A 100 -19.14 -8.08 -14.57
CA ALA A 100 -19.89 -6.83 -14.58
C ALA A 100 -19.68 -6.05 -15.89
N ALA A 101 -18.45 -6.01 -16.42
CA ALA A 101 -18.16 -5.36 -17.68
C ALA A 101 -18.82 -6.07 -18.87
N ARG A 102 -18.76 -7.43 -18.93
CA ARG A 102 -19.44 -8.23 -19.96
C ARG A 102 -20.94 -7.89 -19.99
N LYS A 103 -21.60 -7.98 -18.84
CA LYS A 103 -23.03 -7.67 -18.69
C LYS A 103 -23.35 -6.25 -19.16
N LYS A 104 -22.60 -5.25 -18.71
CA LYS A 104 -22.80 -3.84 -19.08
C LYS A 104 -22.70 -3.62 -20.60
N LEU A 105 -21.75 -4.27 -21.28
CA LEU A 105 -21.59 -4.12 -22.73
C LEU A 105 -22.73 -4.77 -23.51
N VAL A 106 -23.23 -5.91 -23.07
CA VAL A 106 -24.41 -6.56 -23.67
C VAL A 106 -25.66 -5.71 -23.46
N GLU A 107 -25.88 -5.22 -22.25
CA GLU A 107 -27.02 -4.35 -21.92
C GLU A 107 -27.00 -3.02 -22.68
N SER A 108 -25.81 -2.48 -22.96
CA SER A 108 -25.65 -1.27 -23.78
C SER A 108 -25.95 -1.46 -25.26
N GLY A 109 -26.10 -2.71 -25.72
CA GLY A 109 -26.27 -3.07 -27.13
C GLY A 109 -24.99 -2.96 -27.97
N LYS A 110 -23.84 -2.65 -27.36
CA LYS A 110 -22.53 -2.64 -28.05
C LYS A 110 -22.14 -4.02 -28.57
N TYR A 111 -22.54 -5.06 -27.83
CA TYR A 111 -22.41 -6.47 -28.23
C TYR A 111 -23.76 -7.16 -28.01
N LYS A 112 -24.08 -8.14 -28.84
CA LYS A 112 -25.31 -8.93 -28.78
C LYS A 112 -25.28 -9.97 -27.67
N SER A 113 -24.09 -10.49 -27.33
CA SER A 113 -23.91 -11.50 -26.29
C SER A 113 -22.47 -11.56 -25.79
N GLU A 114 -22.23 -12.29 -24.69
CA GLU A 114 -20.88 -12.52 -24.18
C GLU A 114 -20.02 -13.34 -25.16
N GLU A 115 -20.64 -14.24 -25.93
CA GLU A 115 -19.97 -15.02 -26.97
C GLU A 115 -19.44 -14.14 -28.09
N GLU A 116 -20.14 -13.04 -28.43
CA GLU A 116 -19.64 -12.07 -29.43
C GLU A 116 -18.40 -11.33 -28.90
N ILE A 117 -18.37 -10.99 -27.61
CA ILE A 117 -17.19 -10.38 -26.96
C ILE A 117 -16.01 -11.35 -27.06
N LYS A 118 -16.22 -12.62 -26.71
CA LYS A 118 -15.17 -13.66 -26.78
C LYS A 118 -14.68 -13.88 -28.21
N ALA A 119 -15.60 -14.00 -29.17
CA ALA A 119 -15.26 -14.17 -30.57
C ALA A 119 -14.43 -12.98 -31.09
N ARG A 120 -14.74 -11.76 -30.64
CA ARG A 120 -13.97 -10.57 -31.00
C ARG A 120 -12.58 -10.57 -30.36
N LEU A 121 -12.45 -10.96 -29.10
CA LEU A 121 -11.16 -11.13 -28.42
C LEU A 121 -10.27 -12.14 -29.17
N ASP A 122 -10.83 -13.30 -29.49
CA ASP A 122 -10.14 -14.38 -30.21
C ASP A 122 -9.71 -13.96 -31.61
N PHE A 123 -10.57 -13.22 -32.32
CA PHE A 123 -10.22 -12.67 -33.62
C PHE A 123 -9.00 -11.75 -33.54
N VAL A 124 -8.96 -10.82 -32.57
CA VAL A 124 -7.85 -9.87 -32.42
C VAL A 124 -6.56 -10.60 -32.03
N GLN A 125 -6.66 -11.60 -31.15
CA GLN A 125 -5.52 -12.44 -30.77
C GLN A 125 -4.97 -13.20 -31.97
N ASN A 126 -5.84 -13.80 -32.79
CA ASN A 126 -5.44 -14.50 -34.01
C ASN A 126 -4.81 -13.57 -35.06
N GLU A 127 -5.28 -12.32 -35.18
CA GLU A 127 -4.62 -11.32 -36.03
C GLU A 127 -3.20 -10.99 -35.53
N LEU A 128 -3.05 -10.77 -34.21
CA LEU A 128 -1.76 -10.50 -33.58
C LEU A 128 -0.75 -11.63 -33.81
N VAL A 129 -1.17 -12.89 -33.63
CA VAL A 129 -0.33 -14.07 -33.85
C VAL A 129 -0.06 -14.28 -35.34
N GLY A 130 -1.11 -14.38 -36.16
CA GLY A 130 -0.98 -14.80 -37.56
C GLY A 130 -0.30 -13.76 -38.45
N LYS A 131 -0.64 -12.48 -38.29
CA LYS A 131 -0.14 -11.41 -39.16
C LYS A 131 1.13 -10.76 -38.63
N TYR A 132 1.24 -10.62 -37.31
CA TYR A 132 2.32 -9.87 -36.67
C TYR A 132 3.25 -10.74 -35.83
N ARG A 133 3.02 -12.05 -35.78
CA ARG A 133 3.84 -13.02 -35.02
C ARG A 133 3.99 -12.65 -33.54
N THR A 134 3.04 -11.88 -32.99
CA THR A 134 3.01 -11.46 -31.59
C THR A 134 3.00 -12.70 -30.71
N LYS A 135 3.87 -12.74 -29.70
CA LYS A 135 3.89 -13.81 -28.71
C LYS A 135 3.08 -13.40 -27.49
N PHE A 136 2.42 -14.37 -26.88
CA PHE A 136 1.75 -14.22 -25.60
C PHE A 136 2.56 -14.99 -24.56
N VAL A 137 2.96 -14.32 -23.49
CA VAL A 137 3.77 -14.90 -22.42
C VAL A 137 3.10 -14.68 -21.07
N THR A 138 3.55 -15.44 -20.08
CA THR A 138 3.23 -15.19 -18.68
C THR A 138 4.15 -14.11 -18.13
N ASP A 139 3.60 -12.98 -17.69
CA ASP A 139 4.36 -11.90 -17.05
C ASP A 139 3.49 -11.07 -16.08
N TYR A 140 4.08 -10.10 -15.39
CA TYR A 140 3.38 -9.17 -14.49
C TYR A 140 2.79 -7.97 -15.25
N VAL A 141 1.57 -7.59 -14.89
CA VAL A 141 0.90 -6.39 -15.39
C VAL A 141 0.58 -5.45 -14.23
N GLU A 142 1.26 -4.29 -14.20
CA GLU A 142 0.99 -3.22 -13.25
C GLU A 142 0.02 -2.21 -13.86
N LEU A 143 -1.18 -2.10 -13.26
CA LEU A 143 -2.22 -1.17 -13.70
C LEU A 143 -2.01 0.24 -13.14
N GLU A 144 -1.55 0.35 -11.89
CA GLU A 144 -1.35 1.60 -11.18
C GLU A 144 -0.29 1.43 -10.08
N TYR A 145 0.46 2.49 -9.81
CA TYR A 145 1.47 2.54 -8.75
C TYR A 145 1.19 3.71 -7.81
N GLY A 146 1.23 3.45 -6.50
CA GLY A 146 0.97 4.47 -5.49
C GLY A 146 1.77 4.24 -4.22
N ALA A 147 1.82 5.28 -3.39
CA ALA A 147 2.36 5.22 -2.05
C ALA A 147 1.70 6.30 -1.20
N LYS A 148 1.43 5.98 0.07
CA LYS A 148 0.87 6.90 1.05
C LYS A 148 1.52 6.68 2.40
N LEU A 149 1.63 7.74 3.18
CA LEU A 149 1.87 7.62 4.60
C LEU A 149 0.58 7.14 5.29
N VAL A 150 0.76 6.26 6.25
CA VAL A 150 -0.30 5.77 7.14
C VAL A 150 0.12 6.14 8.56
N PRO A 151 -0.77 6.72 9.38
CA PRO A 151 -0.43 7.08 10.74
C PRO A 151 -0.20 5.85 11.60
N ASP A 152 0.74 5.95 12.54
CA ASP A 152 0.82 4.99 13.63
C ASP A 152 -0.25 5.34 14.66
N GLY A 153 -1.40 4.68 14.57
CA GLY A 153 -2.56 5.00 15.41
C GLY A 153 -2.37 4.85 16.92
N LYS A 154 -1.24 4.28 17.37
CA LYS A 154 -0.89 4.19 18.79
C LYS A 154 0.01 5.33 19.21
N ARG A 155 1.03 5.62 18.41
CA ARG A 155 2.05 6.63 18.74
C ARG A 155 1.65 8.05 18.34
N CYS A 156 0.84 8.22 17.29
CA CYS A 156 0.55 9.54 16.72
C CYS A 156 -0.90 10.03 16.92
N ALA A 157 -1.77 9.23 17.52
CA ALA A 157 -3.15 9.63 17.78
C ALA A 157 -3.24 10.89 18.65
N MET A 158 -4.01 11.88 18.18
CA MET A 158 -4.22 13.12 18.91
C MET A 158 -5.02 12.88 20.19
N LYS A 159 -4.48 13.29 21.34
CA LYS A 159 -5.19 13.23 22.63
C LYS A 159 -6.42 14.15 22.68
N LYS A 160 -6.40 15.24 21.91
CA LYS A 160 -7.52 16.17 21.72
C LYS A 160 -7.65 16.41 20.21
N PRO A 161 -8.46 15.63 19.49
CA PRO A 161 -8.59 15.70 18.03
C PRO A 161 -9.43 16.90 17.58
N TYR A 162 -9.16 18.08 18.14
CA TYR A 162 -9.80 19.34 17.75
C TYR A 162 -8.93 20.56 18.09
N LEU A 163 -9.18 21.66 17.39
CA LEU A 163 -8.65 22.98 17.72
C LEU A 163 -9.76 24.02 17.52
N LYS A 164 -10.22 24.63 18.61
CA LYS A 164 -11.39 25.53 18.59
C LYS A 164 -12.58 24.80 17.93
N ASN A 165 -13.13 25.39 16.86
CA ASN A 165 -14.25 24.84 16.10
C ASN A 165 -13.79 24.00 14.88
N ILE A 166 -12.56 23.47 14.90
CA ILE A 166 -12.02 22.56 13.88
C ILE A 166 -11.90 21.18 14.52
N LEU A 167 -12.49 20.16 13.91
CA LEU A 167 -12.37 18.76 14.33
C LEU A 167 -11.45 18.02 13.37
N PHE A 168 -10.61 17.13 13.88
CA PHE A 168 -9.76 16.24 13.09
C PHE A 168 -10.33 14.83 13.16
N VAL A 169 -10.45 14.14 12.03
CA VAL A 169 -11.05 12.80 11.92
C VAL A 169 -10.09 11.83 11.23
N GLY A 170 -10.14 10.54 11.56
CA GLY A 170 -9.39 9.49 10.87
C GLY A 170 -7.88 9.74 10.87
N ASP A 171 -7.22 9.56 9.71
CA ASP A 171 -5.77 9.70 9.61
C ASP A 171 -5.25 11.09 9.99
N ALA A 172 -6.05 12.15 9.77
CA ALA A 172 -5.69 13.51 10.17
C ALA A 172 -5.66 13.69 11.70
N ALA A 173 -6.41 12.86 12.43
CA ALA A 173 -6.35 12.75 13.89
C ALA A 173 -5.29 11.74 14.36
N GLY A 174 -4.52 11.16 13.42
CA GLY A 174 -3.57 10.08 13.69
C GLY A 174 -4.26 8.80 14.14
N ARG A 175 -5.49 8.53 13.70
CA ARG A 175 -6.30 7.40 14.19
C ARG A 175 -6.33 6.25 13.19
N GLY A 176 -6.08 5.04 13.69
CA GLY A 176 -6.17 3.78 12.95
C GLY A 176 -5.70 2.60 13.81
N VAL A 177 -6.13 1.38 13.50
CA VAL A 177 -5.65 0.19 14.18
C VAL A 177 -4.66 -0.51 13.27
N PHE A 178 -3.37 -0.44 13.61
CA PHE A 178 -2.27 -1.03 12.85
C PHE A 178 -1.46 -1.95 13.77
N VAL A 179 -1.97 -3.17 13.98
CA VAL A 179 -1.36 -4.15 14.89
C VAL A 179 -1.29 -5.51 14.21
N GLY A 180 -0.09 -5.92 13.84
CA GLY A 180 0.13 -7.16 13.09
C GLY A 180 -0.72 -7.19 11.80
N PRO A 181 -1.59 -8.20 11.59
CA PRO A 181 -2.46 -8.33 10.43
C PRO A 181 -3.72 -7.45 10.50
N ARG A 182 -4.02 -6.81 11.64
CA ARG A 182 -5.13 -5.86 11.74
C ARG A 182 -4.63 -4.49 11.26
N ILE A 183 -5.00 -4.13 10.04
CA ILE A 183 -4.68 -2.87 9.38
C ILE A 183 -6.01 -2.23 8.99
N GLU A 184 -6.51 -1.36 9.87
CA GLU A 184 -7.86 -0.82 9.83
C GLU A 184 -7.84 0.70 10.02
N GLY A 185 -8.03 1.46 8.94
CA GLY A 185 -8.15 2.92 8.97
C GLY A 185 -9.52 3.44 8.53
N LEU A 186 -10.13 2.81 7.52
CA LEU A 186 -11.39 3.28 6.92
C LEU A 186 -12.57 3.24 7.89
N ASN A 187 -12.77 2.11 8.56
CA ASN A 187 -13.83 1.95 9.56
C ASN A 187 -13.65 2.90 10.75
N VAL A 188 -12.40 3.12 11.19
CA VAL A 188 -12.06 4.11 12.23
C VAL A 188 -12.44 5.51 11.77
N GLY A 189 -12.04 5.90 10.56
CA GLY A 189 -12.37 7.20 9.99
C GLY A 189 -13.88 7.43 9.80
N ILE A 190 -14.63 6.39 9.43
CA ILE A 190 -16.09 6.45 9.32
C ILE A 190 -16.74 6.66 10.70
N ASP A 191 -16.33 5.91 11.74
CA ASP A 191 -16.84 6.09 13.11
C ASP A 191 -16.50 7.49 13.64
N ASP A 192 -15.26 7.95 13.43
CA ASP A 192 -14.84 9.31 13.79
C ASP A 192 -15.69 10.38 13.09
N ALA A 193 -15.98 10.20 11.80
CA ALA A 193 -16.80 11.14 11.03
C ALA A 193 -18.24 11.20 11.56
N VAL A 194 -18.84 10.06 11.90
CA VAL A 194 -20.18 10.01 12.51
C VAL A 194 -20.19 10.74 13.86
N ARG A 195 -19.18 10.50 14.71
CA ARG A 195 -19.03 11.18 16.01
C ARG A 195 -18.84 12.69 15.86
N ALA A 196 -17.99 13.11 14.92
CA ALA A 196 -17.77 14.52 14.60
C ALA A 196 -19.06 15.19 14.12
N ALA A 197 -19.82 14.53 13.23
CA ALA A 197 -21.10 15.02 12.75
C ALA A 197 -22.12 15.21 13.88
N ASN A 198 -22.18 14.28 14.84
CA ASN A 198 -23.04 14.42 16.03
C ASN A 198 -22.64 15.61 16.90
N ALA A 199 -21.33 15.86 17.06
CA ALA A 199 -20.84 17.02 17.80
C ALA A 199 -21.23 18.34 17.13
N VAL A 200 -21.12 18.41 15.80
CA VAL A 200 -21.53 19.57 14.99
C VAL A 200 -23.05 19.79 15.08
N ALA A 201 -23.86 18.74 14.89
CA ALA A 201 -25.32 18.81 14.99
C ALA A 201 -25.76 19.31 16.37
N ARG A 202 -25.16 18.79 17.44
CA ARG A 202 -25.40 19.23 18.81
C ARG A 202 -25.03 20.70 19.03
N ALA A 203 -23.96 21.20 18.42
CA ALA A 203 -23.57 22.61 18.48
C ALA A 203 -24.60 23.52 17.82
N ILE A 204 -25.11 23.10 16.64
CA ILE A 204 -26.16 23.81 15.90
C ILE A 204 -27.47 23.84 16.69
N ASP A 205 -27.96 22.69 17.15
CA ASP A 205 -29.23 22.58 17.88
C ASP A 205 -29.27 23.42 19.16
N ARG A 206 -28.09 23.58 19.79
CA ARG A 206 -27.94 24.32 21.04
C ARG A 206 -27.50 25.77 20.81
N ASN A 207 -27.31 26.18 19.55
CA ASN A 207 -26.77 27.47 19.15
C ASN A 207 -25.49 27.84 19.94
N ASN A 208 -24.61 26.86 20.17
CA ASN A 208 -23.41 27.02 20.97
C ASN A 208 -22.16 26.67 20.14
N PHE A 209 -21.50 27.71 19.66
CA PHE A 209 -20.25 27.62 18.88
C PHE A 209 -19.03 28.05 19.70
N GLY A 210 -19.12 27.92 21.03
CA GLY A 210 -18.00 28.15 21.92
C GLY A 210 -16.83 27.23 21.54
N PRO A 211 -15.58 27.73 21.58
CA PRO A 211 -14.42 27.04 20.98
C PRO A 211 -14.07 25.69 21.61
N GLN A 212 -14.65 25.32 22.74
CA GLN A 212 -14.46 24.03 23.38
C GLN A 212 -15.70 23.13 23.28
N TYR A 213 -16.89 23.71 23.10
CA TYR A 213 -18.16 23.01 23.27
C TYR A 213 -18.30 21.80 22.33
N MET A 214 -17.97 21.99 21.06
CA MET A 214 -18.04 20.94 20.04
C MET A 214 -16.88 19.94 20.19
N GLY A 215 -15.67 20.46 20.39
CA GLY A 215 -14.45 19.65 20.44
C GLY A 215 -14.33 18.76 21.68
N GLU A 216 -14.76 19.23 22.85
CA GLU A 216 -14.79 18.44 24.08
C GLU A 216 -15.78 17.29 23.96
N TYR A 217 -17.01 17.57 23.52
CA TYR A 217 -18.02 16.54 23.29
C TYR A 217 -17.54 15.49 22.26
N TYR A 218 -16.93 15.94 21.16
CA TYR A 218 -16.34 15.05 20.17
C TYR A 218 -15.23 14.17 20.77
N SER A 219 -14.30 14.76 21.51
CA SER A 219 -13.18 14.05 22.13
C SER A 219 -13.66 12.99 23.13
N GLU A 220 -14.65 13.31 23.97
CA GLU A 220 -15.27 12.36 24.89
C GLU A 220 -15.94 11.21 24.12
N SER A 221 -16.71 11.52 23.08
CA SER A 221 -17.34 10.49 22.27
C SER A 221 -16.33 9.56 21.60
N ILE A 222 -15.16 10.06 21.18
CA ILE A 222 -14.11 9.22 20.59
C ILE A 222 -13.58 8.19 21.58
N GLU A 223 -13.49 8.54 22.86
CA GLU A 223 -13.02 7.63 23.90
C GLU A 223 -13.97 6.44 24.11
N GLU A 224 -15.25 6.60 23.77
CA GLU A 224 -16.25 5.52 23.78
C GLU A 224 -16.17 4.63 22.52
N SER A 225 -15.37 4.99 21.52
CA SER A 225 -15.21 4.20 20.30
C SER A 225 -14.55 2.86 20.59
N PRO A 226 -15.09 1.73 20.06
CA PRO A 226 -14.42 0.44 20.18
C PRO A 226 -13.03 0.46 19.54
N TYR A 227 -12.81 1.30 18.52
CA TYR A 227 -11.52 1.45 17.86
C TYR A 227 -10.49 2.14 18.76
N THR A 228 -10.90 3.09 19.60
CA THR A 228 -10.00 3.72 20.57
C THR A 228 -9.53 2.71 21.62
N ARG A 229 -10.41 1.80 22.04
CA ARG A 229 -10.03 0.68 22.92
C ARG A 229 -9.02 -0.23 22.23
N ASP A 230 -9.26 -0.61 20.98
CA ASP A 230 -8.37 -1.48 20.20
C ASP A 230 -6.99 -0.85 19.93
N MET A 231 -6.90 0.48 19.87
CA MET A 231 -5.60 1.18 19.80
C MET A 231 -4.85 1.13 21.14
N LYS A 232 -5.56 1.21 22.28
CA LYS A 232 -4.96 1.30 23.62
C LYS A 232 -4.61 -0.06 24.23
N GLU A 233 -5.34 -1.10 23.88
CA GLU A 233 -5.27 -2.40 24.56
C GLU A 233 -4.78 -3.51 23.62
N ILE A 234 -4.10 -4.50 24.21
CA ILE A 234 -3.89 -5.80 23.56
C ILE A 234 -5.19 -6.58 23.63
N ASP A 235 -5.75 -6.90 22.46
CA ASP A 235 -6.82 -7.88 22.35
C ASP A 235 -6.29 -9.28 22.72
N LYS A 236 -6.82 -9.83 23.82
CA LYS A 236 -6.47 -11.15 24.34
C LYS A 236 -6.76 -12.28 23.36
N ASP A 237 -7.82 -12.15 22.56
CA ASP A 237 -8.29 -13.17 21.64
C ASP A 237 -7.45 -13.13 20.36
N TYR A 238 -7.07 -11.94 19.92
CA TYR A 238 -6.07 -11.74 18.88
C TYR A 238 -4.70 -12.33 19.29
N LEU A 239 -4.23 -12.05 20.51
CA LEU A 239 -3.00 -12.65 21.02
C LEU A 239 -3.10 -14.17 21.09
N LYS A 240 -4.25 -14.73 21.49
CA LYS A 240 -4.51 -16.17 21.47
C LYS A 240 -4.31 -16.76 20.07
N ILE A 241 -4.81 -16.12 19.01
CA ILE A 241 -4.64 -16.59 17.63
C ILE A 241 -3.16 -16.67 17.27
N PHE A 242 -2.39 -15.61 17.57
CA PHE A 242 -0.94 -15.61 17.32
C PHE A 242 -0.22 -16.76 18.04
N LEU A 243 -0.55 -16.96 19.32
CA LEU A 243 0.06 -18.02 20.13
C LEU A 243 -0.30 -19.42 19.63
N ASP A 244 -1.55 -19.62 19.24
CA ASP A 244 -2.02 -20.89 18.70
C ASP A 244 -1.33 -21.17 17.35
N ALA A 245 -1.06 -20.15 16.54
CA ALA A 245 -0.30 -20.27 15.29
C ALA A 245 1.19 -20.56 15.53
N ALA A 246 1.76 -20.01 16.62
CA ALA A 246 3.18 -20.18 16.97
C ALA A 246 3.47 -21.41 17.84
N LYS A 247 2.45 -22.20 18.22
CA LYS A 247 2.61 -23.33 19.18
C LYS A 247 3.61 -24.40 18.72
N ASP A 248 3.69 -24.60 17.40
CA ASP A 248 4.51 -25.63 16.75
C ASP A 248 5.89 -25.08 16.35
N VAL A 249 6.18 -23.81 16.68
CA VAL A 249 7.46 -23.18 16.43
C VAL A 249 8.53 -23.71 17.41
N PRO A 250 9.69 -24.18 16.92
CA PRO A 250 10.78 -24.64 17.76
C PRO A 250 11.26 -23.56 18.74
N LYS A 251 11.25 -23.90 20.03
CA LYS A 251 11.56 -22.96 21.13
C LYS A 251 13.02 -22.52 21.17
N ASP A 252 13.90 -23.22 20.47
CA ASP A 252 15.30 -22.85 20.32
C ASP A 252 15.52 -21.73 19.29
N ILE A 253 14.63 -21.59 18.30
CA ILE A 253 14.65 -20.49 17.29
C ILE A 253 14.23 -19.17 17.93
N ILE A 254 13.17 -19.20 18.75
CA ILE A 254 12.64 -17.99 19.41
C ILE A 254 13.56 -17.54 20.59
N GLY A 255 14.69 -18.21 20.80
CA GLY A 255 15.70 -17.87 21.80
C GLY A 255 15.22 -17.91 23.26
N GLN A 256 16.16 -17.68 24.19
CA GLN A 256 15.83 -17.52 25.61
C GLN A 256 15.03 -16.24 25.90
N ARG A 257 15.07 -15.26 25.00
CA ARG A 257 14.51 -13.91 25.17
C ARG A 257 12.98 -13.91 25.25
N TYR A 258 12.32 -14.72 24.42
CA TYR A 258 10.87 -14.84 24.43
C TYR A 258 10.38 -16.17 25.03
N GLY A 259 11.29 -17.09 25.39
CA GLY A 259 10.92 -18.37 25.99
C GLY A 259 10.07 -18.25 27.27
N MET A 260 10.29 -17.21 28.07
CA MET A 260 9.46 -16.89 29.24
C MET A 260 8.05 -16.42 28.83
N VAL A 261 7.96 -15.59 27.80
CA VAL A 261 6.73 -15.04 27.22
C VAL A 261 5.87 -16.18 26.64
N PHE A 262 6.45 -17.07 25.82
CA PHE A 262 5.76 -18.26 25.31
C PHE A 262 5.34 -19.25 26.41
N ARG A 263 6.17 -19.43 27.46
CA ARG A 263 5.87 -20.33 28.58
C ARG A 263 4.74 -19.80 29.48
N LEU A 264 4.66 -18.49 29.70
CA LEU A 264 3.57 -17.85 30.45
C LEU A 264 2.25 -17.88 29.65
N MET A 265 2.31 -17.85 28.33
CA MET A 265 1.12 -17.74 27.47
C MET A 265 0.56 -19.08 26.94
N SER A 266 1.21 -20.20 27.27
CA SER A 266 0.79 -21.55 26.85
C SER A 266 -0.37 -22.12 27.67
N SER A 267 -0.71 -21.55 28.83
CA SER A 267 -1.91 -21.92 29.60
C SER A 267 -2.94 -20.78 29.60
N GLY A 268 -4.24 -21.10 29.50
CA GLY A 268 -5.31 -20.10 29.40
C GLY A 268 -5.39 -19.14 30.60
N THR A 269 -5.16 -19.65 31.81
CA THR A 269 -5.20 -18.86 33.05
C THR A 269 -4.01 -17.89 33.16
N LEU A 270 -2.79 -18.37 32.88
CA LEU A 270 -1.60 -17.51 32.91
C LEU A 270 -1.64 -16.48 31.77
N ARG A 271 -2.23 -16.82 30.61
CA ARG A 271 -2.44 -15.89 29.49
C ARG A 271 -3.32 -14.71 29.88
N GLY A 272 -4.46 -14.95 30.54
CA GLY A 272 -5.34 -13.88 31.00
C GLY A 272 -4.65 -12.91 31.96
N LEU A 273 -3.85 -13.45 32.89
CA LEU A 273 -3.04 -12.65 33.82
C LEU A 273 -1.93 -11.87 33.12
N ALA A 274 -1.23 -12.48 32.16
CA ALA A 274 -0.17 -11.83 31.41
C ALA A 274 -0.68 -10.69 30.52
N VAL A 275 -1.83 -10.86 29.86
CA VAL A 275 -2.48 -9.80 29.06
C VAL A 275 -2.93 -8.66 29.97
N GLY A 276 -3.55 -8.97 31.11
CA GLY A 276 -3.92 -7.96 32.10
C GLY A 276 -2.71 -7.16 32.57
N PHE A 277 -1.60 -7.84 32.90
CA PHE A 277 -0.36 -7.18 33.29
C PHE A 277 0.27 -6.35 32.16
N ALA A 278 0.25 -6.83 30.91
CA ALA A 278 0.76 -6.12 29.76
C ALA A 278 -0.03 -4.83 29.47
N ASN A 279 -1.37 -4.88 29.57
CA ASN A 279 -2.23 -3.71 29.44
C ASN A 279 -2.02 -2.72 30.61
N ILE A 280 -1.73 -3.21 31.84
CA ILE A 280 -1.38 -2.36 32.99
C ILE A 280 -0.01 -1.68 32.81
N LEU A 281 0.99 -2.42 32.30
CA LEU A 281 2.33 -1.88 32.08
C LEU A 281 2.34 -0.80 30.98
N GLY A 282 1.33 -0.82 30.11
CA GLY A 282 1.13 0.05 28.97
C GLY A 282 1.71 -0.57 27.71
N TYR A 283 0.86 -0.74 26.70
CA TYR A 283 1.24 -1.35 25.42
C TYR A 283 2.42 -0.64 24.75
N ASP A 284 2.50 0.69 24.87
CA ASP A 284 3.58 1.51 24.31
C ASP A 284 4.99 1.11 24.80
N LYS A 285 5.11 0.55 26.01
CA LYS A 285 6.40 0.10 26.55
C LYS A 285 6.80 -1.28 26.05
N LEU A 286 5.83 -2.08 25.63
CA LEU A 286 6.04 -3.43 25.10
C LEU A 286 6.24 -3.42 23.59
N LEU A 287 5.66 -2.44 22.90
CA LEU A 287 5.73 -2.27 21.45
C LEU A 287 7.16 -2.37 20.88
N PRO A 288 8.18 -1.67 21.40
CA PRO A 288 9.53 -1.74 20.84
C PRO A 288 10.18 -3.13 20.91
N LEU A 289 9.72 -3.99 21.82
CA LEU A 289 10.19 -5.38 21.90
C LEU A 289 9.55 -6.24 20.80
N ILE A 290 8.28 -5.97 20.49
CA ILE A 290 7.47 -6.72 19.52
C ILE A 290 7.75 -6.23 18.08
N GLU A 291 7.83 -4.93 17.88
CA GLU A 291 8.16 -4.26 16.61
C GLU A 291 9.67 -4.07 16.51
N SER A 292 10.36 -5.19 16.31
CA SER A 292 11.82 -5.25 16.22
C SER A 292 12.26 -6.00 14.96
N GLU A 293 13.47 -5.72 14.47
CA GLU A 293 14.09 -6.47 13.37
C GLU A 293 14.16 -7.98 13.70
N ASP A 294 14.39 -8.31 14.97
CA ASP A 294 14.38 -9.68 15.49
C ASP A 294 13.04 -10.39 15.24
N THR A 295 11.93 -9.76 15.62
CA THR A 295 10.57 -10.35 15.47
C THR A 295 10.06 -10.33 14.03
N TYR A 296 10.37 -9.27 13.26
CA TYR A 296 9.84 -9.08 11.91
C TYR A 296 10.70 -9.71 10.81
N VAL A 297 12.00 -9.92 11.05
CA VAL A 297 12.96 -10.36 10.02
C VAL A 297 13.69 -11.62 10.46
N GLN A 298 14.43 -11.59 11.57
CA GLN A 298 15.35 -12.67 11.94
C GLN A 298 14.62 -13.97 12.28
N VAL A 299 13.63 -13.92 13.18
CA VAL A 299 12.85 -15.11 13.56
C VAL A 299 12.12 -15.73 12.36
N PRO A 300 11.39 -14.98 11.50
CA PRO A 300 10.79 -15.54 10.29
C PRO A 300 11.79 -16.19 9.32
N VAL A 301 13.00 -15.63 9.17
CA VAL A 301 14.05 -16.18 8.30
C VAL A 301 14.57 -17.50 8.88
N GLU A 302 14.93 -17.54 10.16
CA GLU A 302 15.39 -18.78 10.81
C GLU A 302 14.33 -19.89 10.76
N LEU A 303 13.05 -19.54 10.91
CA LEU A 303 11.94 -20.48 10.75
C LEU A 303 11.87 -21.03 9.32
N ALA A 304 12.05 -20.17 8.33
CA ALA A 304 12.04 -20.59 6.93
C ALA A 304 13.22 -21.50 6.59
N GLU A 305 14.41 -21.22 7.14
CA GLU A 305 15.61 -22.02 6.92
C GLU A 305 15.50 -23.41 7.58
N LYS A 306 14.94 -23.47 8.79
CA LYS A 306 14.87 -24.72 9.57
C LYS A 306 13.67 -25.59 9.26
N MET A 307 12.51 -25.00 8.97
CA MET A 307 11.24 -25.72 8.79
C MET A 307 10.61 -25.50 7.42
N GLY A 308 11.07 -24.51 6.67
CA GLY A 308 10.53 -24.18 5.36
C GLY A 308 10.89 -25.23 4.32
N ARG A 309 10.21 -25.13 3.18
CA ARG A 309 10.56 -25.82 1.95
C ARG A 309 10.88 -24.78 0.87
N PRO A 310 11.86 -25.03 0.00
CA PRO A 310 12.09 -24.17 -1.16
C PRO A 310 10.82 -24.08 -2.02
N VAL A 311 10.50 -22.88 -2.48
CA VAL A 311 9.44 -22.61 -3.44
C VAL A 311 10.10 -21.97 -4.65
N GLN A 312 9.83 -22.52 -5.84
CA GLN A 312 10.32 -21.99 -7.11
C GLN A 312 9.16 -21.38 -7.88
N ALA A 313 9.40 -20.23 -8.51
CA ALA A 313 8.46 -19.63 -9.44
C ALA A 313 8.63 -20.27 -10.82
N THR A 314 7.53 -20.32 -11.57
CA THR A 314 7.47 -20.77 -12.97
C THR A 314 7.89 -19.68 -13.95
N TYR A 315 7.99 -18.43 -13.48
CA TYR A 315 8.46 -17.28 -14.24
C TYR A 315 9.08 -16.24 -13.30
N GLU A 316 9.84 -15.29 -13.85
CA GLU A 316 10.29 -14.09 -13.14
C GLU A 316 9.56 -12.86 -13.72
N PRO A 317 8.91 -12.04 -12.89
CA PRO A 317 8.16 -10.89 -13.39
C PRO A 317 9.07 -9.78 -13.91
N THR A 318 8.75 -9.24 -15.09
CA THR A 318 9.37 -8.03 -15.63
C THR A 318 8.75 -6.80 -14.95
N LEU A 319 9.45 -6.25 -13.98
CA LEU A 319 8.95 -5.10 -13.21
C LEU A 319 9.27 -3.77 -13.93
N PRO A 320 8.32 -2.82 -13.97
CA PRO A 320 8.57 -1.50 -14.56
C PRO A 320 9.59 -0.71 -13.72
N THR A 321 10.40 0.11 -14.39
CA THR A 321 11.25 1.09 -13.69
C THR A 321 10.39 2.16 -13.05
N VAL A 322 10.89 2.86 -12.02
CA VAL A 322 10.17 3.97 -11.39
C VAL A 322 9.75 5.04 -12.42
N ALA A 323 10.59 5.34 -13.41
CA ALA A 323 10.25 6.25 -14.50
C ALA A 323 9.09 5.74 -15.37
N GLN A 324 9.03 4.43 -15.64
CA GLN A 324 7.90 3.83 -16.35
C GLN A 324 6.62 3.84 -15.51
N ARG A 325 6.73 3.65 -14.19
CA ARG A 325 5.59 3.76 -13.25
C ARG A 325 5.01 5.17 -13.29
N VAL A 326 5.86 6.17 -13.08
CA VAL A 326 5.48 7.60 -13.14
C VAL A 326 4.87 7.94 -14.50
N ALA A 327 5.46 7.51 -15.61
CA ALA A 327 4.95 7.81 -16.94
C ALA A 327 3.59 7.17 -17.27
N ARG A 328 3.19 6.11 -16.54
CA ARG A 328 1.87 5.47 -16.69
C ARG A 328 0.79 6.14 -15.84
N LEU A 329 1.18 6.87 -14.80
CA LEU A 329 0.24 7.61 -13.98
C LEU A 329 -0.35 8.79 -14.75
N LYS A 330 -1.60 9.11 -14.40
CA LYS A 330 -2.28 10.28 -14.93
C LYS A 330 -2.05 11.44 -13.99
N TYR A 331 -1.65 12.58 -14.54
CA TYR A 331 -1.51 13.83 -13.82
C TYR A 331 -2.39 14.90 -14.46
N ASP A 332 -2.96 15.78 -13.63
CA ASP A 332 -3.32 17.13 -14.07
C ASP A 332 -2.29 18.10 -13.48
N ASP A 333 -1.33 18.51 -14.31
CA ASP A 333 -0.15 19.22 -13.87
C ASP A 333 -0.50 20.58 -13.22
N ASP A 334 0.06 20.81 -12.03
CA ASP A 334 0.11 22.13 -11.43
C ASP A 334 1.42 22.81 -11.82
N ARG A 335 1.41 24.04 -12.35
CA ARG A 335 2.64 24.80 -12.60
C ARG A 335 3.27 25.35 -11.32
N ALA A 336 2.50 25.46 -10.26
CA ALA A 336 3.00 25.90 -8.96
C ALA A 336 3.42 24.68 -8.15
N SER A 337 4.65 24.69 -7.64
CA SER A 337 5.08 23.66 -6.70
C SER A 337 4.22 23.71 -5.44
N HIS A 338 3.66 22.57 -5.07
CA HIS A 338 2.92 22.39 -3.82
C HIS A 338 3.83 22.05 -2.63
N ILE A 339 5.14 21.91 -2.88
CA ILE A 339 6.15 21.61 -1.87
C ILE A 339 7.24 22.68 -1.94
N LYS A 340 7.61 23.21 -0.78
CA LYS A 340 8.79 24.07 -0.63
C LYS A 340 9.75 23.45 0.38
N VAL A 341 10.98 23.18 -0.06
CA VAL A 341 12.03 22.66 0.81
C VAL A 341 12.47 23.75 1.78
N LEU A 342 12.46 23.45 3.08
CA LEU A 342 12.84 24.41 4.12
C LEU A 342 14.35 24.46 4.34
N ASN A 343 15.02 23.30 4.28
CA ASN A 343 16.46 23.17 4.43
C ASN A 343 17.03 22.13 3.44
N SER A 344 17.53 22.58 2.30
CA SER A 344 18.06 21.73 1.22
C SER A 344 19.31 20.93 1.60
N LYS A 345 19.98 21.26 2.71
CA LYS A 345 21.23 20.60 3.13
C LYS A 345 21.06 19.64 4.31
N SER A 346 19.85 19.50 4.84
CA SER A 346 19.61 18.64 6.00
C SER A 346 19.81 17.16 5.68
N GLU A 347 20.17 16.37 6.69
CA GLU A 347 20.24 14.92 6.55
C GLU A 347 18.88 14.30 6.23
N PHE A 348 17.77 14.89 6.72
CA PHE A 348 16.42 14.49 6.35
C PHE A 348 16.20 14.62 4.84
N MET A 349 16.46 15.80 4.26
CA MET A 349 16.23 16.04 2.84
C MET A 349 17.16 15.21 1.96
N LYS A 350 18.41 14.96 2.38
CA LYS A 350 19.30 14.03 1.67
C LYS A 350 18.73 12.62 1.61
N LYS A 351 18.06 12.15 2.67
CA LYS A 351 17.37 10.85 2.66
C LYS A 351 16.16 10.84 1.73
N MET A 352 15.48 11.98 1.52
CA MET A 352 14.34 12.07 0.60
C MET A 352 14.72 11.81 -0.87
N VAL A 353 15.99 11.97 -1.24
CA VAL A 353 16.52 11.54 -2.55
C VAL A 353 16.31 10.04 -2.78
N THR A 354 16.38 9.24 -1.72
CA THR A 354 16.17 7.78 -1.75
C THR A 354 14.74 7.40 -1.35
N LEU A 355 14.18 8.07 -0.35
CA LEU A 355 12.89 7.69 0.25
C LEU A 355 11.67 8.21 -0.52
N CYS A 356 11.85 9.12 -1.47
CA CYS A 356 10.76 9.54 -2.35
C CYS A 356 10.36 8.40 -3.29
N PRO A 357 9.10 7.94 -3.28
CA PRO A 357 8.67 6.77 -4.07
C PRO A 357 8.73 6.99 -5.58
N THR A 358 8.82 8.23 -6.03
CA THR A 358 8.86 8.61 -7.45
C THR A 358 10.12 9.40 -7.84
N ASN A 359 11.13 9.45 -6.97
CA ASN A 359 12.40 10.13 -7.19
C ASN A 359 12.25 11.62 -7.59
N CYS A 360 11.35 12.34 -6.92
CA CYS A 360 11.17 13.79 -7.13
C CYS A 360 12.38 14.63 -6.67
N TYR A 361 13.35 14.06 -5.96
CA TYR A 361 14.47 14.79 -5.38
C TYR A 361 15.81 14.35 -5.97
N SER A 362 16.71 15.31 -6.18
CA SER A 362 18.08 15.09 -6.64
C SER A 362 19.06 15.94 -5.81
N ILE A 363 20.36 15.67 -5.90
CA ILE A 363 21.41 16.52 -5.31
C ILE A 363 22.14 17.25 -6.43
N GLU A 364 22.14 18.58 -6.36
CA GLU A 364 22.80 19.46 -7.31
C GLU A 364 23.67 20.47 -6.54
N GLY A 365 24.97 20.49 -6.78
CA GLY A 365 25.88 21.39 -6.06
C GLY A 365 25.94 21.19 -4.53
N GLY A 366 25.47 20.05 -4.03
CA GLY A 366 25.38 19.73 -2.60
C GLY A 366 24.07 20.16 -1.93
N ASP A 367 23.14 20.74 -2.70
CA ASP A 367 21.79 21.09 -2.28
C ASP A 367 20.78 20.08 -2.84
N VAL A 368 19.76 19.73 -2.04
CA VAL A 368 18.63 18.92 -2.50
C VAL A 368 17.67 19.79 -3.32
N THR A 369 17.47 19.41 -4.59
CA THR A 369 16.56 20.04 -5.55
C THR A 369 15.31 19.16 -5.72
N LEU A 370 14.16 19.80 -5.97
CA LEU A 370 12.86 19.15 -6.16
C LEU A 370 12.35 19.34 -7.59
N GLN A 371 11.84 18.26 -8.19
CA GLN A 371 11.00 18.21 -9.40
C GLN A 371 9.63 17.63 -9.01
N HIS A 372 8.66 18.50 -8.79
CA HIS A 372 7.40 18.13 -8.12
C HIS A 372 6.35 17.54 -9.07
N GLU A 373 6.57 17.60 -10.39
CA GLU A 373 5.62 17.18 -11.42
C GLU A 373 5.33 15.67 -11.35
N ALA A 374 6.28 14.89 -10.85
CA ALA A 374 6.13 13.45 -10.62
C ALA A 374 5.64 13.09 -9.20
N CYS A 375 5.22 14.08 -8.40
CA CYS A 375 4.81 13.83 -7.04
C CYS A 375 3.46 13.10 -6.99
N ILE A 376 3.42 11.99 -6.28
CA ILE A 376 2.20 11.19 -6.06
C ILE A 376 1.50 11.51 -4.72
N GLU A 377 1.84 12.66 -4.13
CA GLU A 377 1.20 13.17 -2.91
C GLU A 377 1.24 12.19 -1.73
N CYS A 378 2.36 11.46 -1.58
CA CYS A 378 2.50 10.43 -0.55
C CYS A 378 2.62 10.99 0.88
N GLY A 379 3.14 12.21 1.02
CA GLY A 379 3.38 12.88 2.30
C GLY A 379 4.72 12.56 2.97
N THR A 380 5.51 11.61 2.45
CA THR A 380 6.79 11.15 3.05
C THR A 380 7.75 12.30 3.40
N CYS A 381 7.83 13.33 2.55
CA CYS A 381 8.74 14.45 2.72
C CYS A 381 8.20 15.61 3.58
N ALA A 382 7.04 15.47 4.22
CA ALA A 382 6.33 16.59 4.83
C ALA A 382 7.04 17.25 6.03
N GLU A 383 7.92 16.54 6.74
CA GLU A 383 8.52 17.03 8.00
C GLU A 383 9.38 18.30 7.84
N GLU A 384 10.26 18.34 6.82
CA GLU A 384 11.13 19.49 6.55
C GLU A 384 10.77 20.23 5.25
N THR A 385 9.48 20.20 4.89
CA THR A 385 8.95 20.95 3.76
C THR A 385 7.69 21.72 4.17
N GLU A 386 7.42 22.84 3.51
CA GLU A 386 6.04 23.36 3.48
C GLU A 386 5.27 22.49 2.47
N TRP A 387 4.81 21.33 2.93
CA TRP A 387 4.03 20.39 2.12
C TRP A 387 2.54 20.77 2.14
N ARG A 388 1.92 20.80 0.98
CA ARG A 388 0.48 21.00 0.82
C ARG A 388 -0.01 20.07 -0.29
N HIS A 389 -1.30 19.75 -0.32
CA HIS A 389 -1.85 19.18 -1.54
C HIS A 389 -1.72 20.17 -2.70
N PRO A 390 -1.59 19.68 -3.95
CA PRO A 390 -1.81 20.50 -5.13
C PRO A 390 -3.15 21.23 -5.08
N ARG A 391 -3.31 22.25 -5.93
CA ARG A 391 -4.60 22.95 -6.05
C ARG A 391 -5.69 21.96 -6.48
N GLY A 392 -6.95 22.29 -6.19
CA GLY A 392 -8.09 21.45 -6.55
C GLY A 392 -8.03 21.02 -8.02
N GLU A 393 -8.34 19.74 -8.26
CA GLU A 393 -8.27 19.04 -9.55
C GLU A 393 -6.85 18.82 -10.12
N LYS A 394 -5.80 19.34 -9.47
CA LYS A 394 -4.40 19.10 -9.85
C LYS A 394 -3.79 17.91 -9.13
N GLY A 395 -2.63 17.47 -9.63
CA GLY A 395 -1.84 16.41 -9.04
C GLY A 395 -2.09 15.05 -9.69
N VAL A 396 -1.81 13.99 -8.93
CA VAL A 396 -1.97 12.62 -9.41
C VAL A 396 -3.45 12.22 -9.41
N VAL A 397 -3.89 11.54 -10.47
CA VAL A 397 -5.26 11.07 -10.62
C VAL A 397 -5.26 9.54 -10.63
N TYR A 398 -5.54 8.97 -9.46
CA TYR A 398 -5.68 7.52 -9.29
C TYR A 398 -6.99 7.00 -9.88
N GLN A 399 -6.93 5.86 -10.56
CA GLN A 399 -8.07 5.18 -11.17
C GLN A 399 -8.55 3.99 -10.35
N TYR A 400 -7.63 3.27 -9.70
CA TYR A 400 -7.89 2.04 -8.97
C TYR A 400 -7.77 2.19 -7.45
N GLY A 401 -7.23 3.33 -6.99
CA GLY A 401 -7.26 3.77 -5.59
C GLY A 401 -6.05 3.32 -4.80
#